data_AF-A0A1I7NCZ2-F1
#
_entry.id   AF-A0A1I7NCZ2-F1
#
_cell.length_a   1.000
_cell.length_b   1.000
_cell.length_c   1.000
_cell.angle_alpha   90.00
_cell.angle_beta   90.00
_cell.angle_gamma   90.00
#
_symmetry.space_group_name_H-M   'P 1'
#
loop_
_entity.id
_entity.type
_entity.pdbx_description
1 polymer ?
#
loop_
_entity_poly.entity_id
_entity_poly.type
_entity_poly.pdbx_seq_one_letter_code
_entity_poly.pdbx_strand_id
1 'polypeptide(L)'
;MRDLIFVCAAAAIGFVGVMVLATPDRGASMVSRAIAGFGQNCNIKGNVSIGSGERIYHVPGQRYYAETTIRPEYGERWFCSEAEARSAG
;
A
#
# COMPACT_ATOMS: atom_id res chain seq x y z
N MET A 1 -0.79 23.43 -23.97
CA MET A 1 -0.66 22.08 -23.33
C MET A 1 -0.41 22.16 -21.83
N ARG A 2 0.46 23.06 -21.34
CA ARG A 2 0.72 23.26 -19.90
C ARG A 2 -0.51 23.79 -19.15
N ASP A 3 -1.28 24.68 -19.77
CA ASP A 3 -2.48 25.30 -19.16
C ASP A 3 -3.60 24.29 -18.90
N LEU A 4 -3.74 23.29 -19.78
CA LEU A 4 -4.71 22.21 -19.62
C LEU A 4 -4.37 21.30 -18.43
N ILE A 5 -3.08 21.06 -18.20
CA ILE A 5 -2.62 20.27 -17.04
C ILE A 5 -2.94 21.02 -15.73
N PHE A 6 -2.71 22.34 -15.69
CA PHE A 6 -3.01 23.16 -14.51
C PHE A 6 -4.51 23.22 -14.18
N VAL A 7 -5.37 23.35 -15.20
CA VAL A 7 -6.83 23.37 -15.01
C VAL A 7 -7.33 22.01 -14.49
N CYS A 8 -6.83 20.90 -15.05
CA CYS A 8 -7.19 19.57 -14.58
C CYS A 8 -6.72 19.30 -13.15
N ALA A 9 -5.51 19.76 -12.79
CA ALA A 9 -4.97 19.61 -11.44
C ALA A 9 -5.79 20.41 -10.40
N ALA A 10 -6.16 21.65 -10.71
CA ALA A 10 -6.97 22.48 -9.83
C ALA A 10 -8.38 21.91 -9.61
N ALA A 11 -9.01 21.40 -10.67
CA ALA A 11 -10.33 20.76 -10.58
C ALA A 11 -10.29 19.47 -9.74
N ALA A 12 -9.24 18.65 -9.90
CA ALA A 12 -9.06 17.42 -9.11
C ALA A 12 -8.86 17.72 -7.62
N ILE A 13 -8.03 18.72 -7.28
CA ILE A 13 -7.80 19.13 -5.89
C ILE A 13 -9.08 19.68 -5.26
N GLY A 14 -9.84 20.51 -5.99
CA GLY A 14 -11.12 21.03 -5.52
C GLY A 14 -12.15 19.93 -5.23
N PHE A 15 -12.24 18.92 -6.10
CA PHE A 15 -13.15 17.79 -5.91
C PHE A 15 -12.77 16.91 -4.71
N VAL A 16 -11.47 16.68 -4.50
CA VAL A 16 -10.96 15.96 -3.32
C VAL A 16 -11.25 16.74 -2.03
N GLY A 17 -11.06 18.06 -2.03
CA GLY A 17 -11.36 18.91 -0.88
C GLY A 17 -12.84 18.86 -0.47
N VAL A 18 -13.77 18.88 -1.43
CA VAL A 18 -15.21 18.74 -1.17
C VAL A 18 -15.55 17.34 -0.64
N MET A 19 -14.93 16.28 -1.18
CA MET A 19 -15.13 14.89 -0.70
C MET A 19 -14.67 14.69 0.75
N VAL A 20 -13.56 15.32 1.15
CA VAL A 20 -13.07 15.27 2.55
C VAL A 20 -14.01 16.03 3.49
N LEU A 21 -14.55 17.18 3.07
CA LEU A 21 -15.49 17.95 3.90
C LEU A 21 -16.87 17.26 4.03
N ALA A 22 -17.41 16.74 2.93
CA ALA A 22 -18.77 16.20 2.90
C ALA A 22 -18.86 14.75 3.40
N THR A 23 -17.77 13.98 3.28
CA THR A 23 -17.71 12.57 3.67
C THR A 23 -16.39 12.25 4.38
N PRO A 24 -16.18 12.71 5.62
CA PRO A 24 -14.89 12.66 6.31
C PRO A 24 -14.29 11.25 6.39
N ASP A 25 -15.10 10.21 6.67
CA ASP A 25 -14.60 8.83 6.79
C ASP A 25 -14.07 8.28 5.45
N ARG A 26 -14.75 8.59 4.35
CA ARG A 26 -14.38 8.14 3.00
C ARG A 26 -13.26 9.01 2.42
N GLY A 27 -13.32 10.32 2.64
CA GLY A 27 -12.32 11.28 2.21
C GLY A 27 -10.98 11.03 2.91
N ALA A 28 -10.97 10.82 4.22
CA ALA A 28 -9.76 10.46 4.97
C ALA A 28 -9.18 9.13 4.50
N SER A 29 -10.02 8.12 4.21
CA SER A 29 -9.56 6.84 3.67
C SER A 29 -8.93 6.98 2.28
N MET A 30 -9.50 7.82 1.41
CA MET A 30 -8.94 8.09 0.08
C MET A 30 -7.60 8.84 0.17
N VAL A 31 -7.50 9.85 1.05
CA VAL A 31 -6.25 10.57 1.32
C VAL A 31 -5.21 9.62 1.90
N SER A 32 -5.56 8.81 2.91
CA SER A 32 -4.67 7.78 3.48
C SER A 32 -4.17 6.80 2.43
N ARG A 33 -5.03 6.32 1.53
CA ARG A 33 -4.61 5.43 0.43
C ARG A 33 -3.73 6.14 -0.59
N ALA A 34 -4.02 7.41 -0.89
CA ALA A 34 -3.22 8.22 -1.80
C ALA A 34 -1.83 8.47 -1.23
N ILE A 35 -1.70 8.80 0.05
CA ILE A 35 -0.41 9.07 0.72
C ILE A 35 0.30 7.80 1.19
N ALA A 36 -0.38 6.66 1.33
CA ALA A 36 0.24 5.37 1.65
C ALA A 36 1.32 4.98 0.62
N GLY A 37 1.19 5.45 -0.62
CA GLY A 37 2.20 5.26 -1.66
C GLY A 37 3.38 6.25 -1.63
N PHE A 38 3.31 7.34 -0.85
CA PHE A 38 4.26 8.45 -0.92
C PHE A 38 5.36 8.47 0.15
N GLY A 39 5.48 7.46 1.01
CA GLY A 39 6.56 7.48 1.99
C GLY A 39 6.64 6.38 3.03
N GLN A 40 5.88 5.29 2.88
CA GLN A 40 6.08 4.12 3.72
C GLN A 40 6.91 3.12 2.94
N ASN A 41 8.17 2.90 3.35
CA ASN A 41 8.90 1.71 2.92
C ASN A 41 8.19 0.51 3.52
N CYS A 42 7.20 -0.04 2.82
CA CYS A 42 6.49 -1.25 3.20
C CYS A 42 7.52 -2.36 3.31
N ASN A 43 7.89 -2.67 4.55
CA ASN A 43 9.06 -3.45 4.91
C ASN A 43 8.65 -4.79 5.53
N ILE A 44 7.38 -5.17 5.42
CA ILE A 44 6.91 -6.49 5.82
C ILE A 44 6.87 -7.35 4.57
N LYS A 45 7.64 -8.42 4.55
CA LYS A 45 7.76 -9.32 3.39
C LYS A 45 6.77 -10.46 3.54
N GLY A 46 5.76 -10.57 2.68
CA GLY A 46 4.86 -11.72 2.63
C GLY A 46 5.21 -12.69 1.50
N ASN A 47 5.70 -13.88 1.84
CA ASN A 47 6.10 -14.92 0.90
C ASN A 47 5.16 -16.13 0.93
N VAL A 48 5.27 -16.99 -0.09
CA VAL A 48 4.51 -18.24 -0.20
C VAL A 48 5.50 -19.40 -0.28
N SER A 49 5.43 -20.31 0.69
CA SER A 49 6.22 -21.53 0.66
C SER A 49 5.81 -22.39 -0.54
N ILE A 50 6.72 -22.57 -1.51
CA ILE A 50 6.42 -23.31 -2.75
C ILE A 50 6.07 -24.78 -2.47
N GLY A 51 6.61 -25.36 -1.39
CA GLY A 51 6.37 -26.76 -1.03
C GLY A 51 5.03 -27.00 -0.30
N SER A 52 4.63 -26.08 0.58
CA SER A 52 3.43 -26.23 1.43
C SER A 52 2.25 -25.34 1.01
N GLY A 53 2.48 -24.34 0.17
CA GLY A 53 1.50 -23.29 -0.14
C GLY A 53 1.22 -22.34 1.04
N GLU A 54 1.99 -22.45 2.12
CA GLU A 54 1.81 -21.65 3.33
C GLU A 54 2.20 -20.19 3.05
N ARG A 55 1.35 -19.28 3.52
CA ARG A 55 1.62 -17.84 3.44
C ARG A 55 2.26 -17.40 4.75
N ILE A 56 3.45 -16.82 4.64
CA ILE A 56 4.26 -16.43 5.78
C ILE A 56 4.62 -14.96 5.59
N TYR A 57 4.65 -14.19 6.69
CA TYR A 57 5.17 -12.84 6.65
C TYR A 57 6.37 -12.68 7.58
N HIS A 58 7.33 -11.87 7.14
CA HIS A 58 8.53 -11.55 7.87
C HIS A 58 8.59 -10.05 8.15
N VAL A 59 8.87 -9.71 9.40
CA VAL A 59 9.11 -8.33 9.84
C VAL A 59 10.61 -8.07 9.98
N PRO A 60 11.06 -6.81 9.84
CA PRO A 60 12.47 -6.45 10.05
C PRO A 60 12.96 -6.90 11.43
N GLY A 61 14.18 -7.46 11.49
CA GLY A 61 14.78 -7.96 12.72
C GLY A 61 14.55 -9.46 12.99
N GLN A 62 13.66 -10.13 12.23
CA GLN A 62 13.56 -11.59 12.27
C GLN A 62 14.74 -12.26 11.53
N ARG A 63 15.13 -13.46 11.95
CA ARG A 63 16.32 -14.14 11.39
C ARG A 63 16.24 -14.32 9.87
N TYR A 64 15.07 -14.68 9.35
CA TYR A 64 14.88 -14.99 7.93
C TYR A 64 14.50 -13.76 7.10
N TYR A 65 14.35 -12.58 7.72
CA TYR A 65 13.92 -11.38 6.99
C TYR A 65 14.86 -11.02 5.85
N ALA A 66 16.17 -11.12 6.06
CA ALA A 66 17.17 -10.80 5.04
C ALA A 66 17.22 -11.84 3.92
N GLU A 67 17.02 -13.12 4.26
CA GLU A 67 17.06 -14.26 3.34
C GLU A 67 15.81 -14.33 2.45
N THR A 68 14.64 -13.96 3.00
CA THR A 68 13.39 -13.95 2.26
C THR A 68 13.43 -12.90 1.15
N THR A 69 13.34 -13.36 -0.09
CA THR A 69 13.20 -12.53 -1.28
C THR A 69 11.79 -12.68 -1.82
N ILE A 70 11.13 -11.55 -2.04
CA ILE A 70 9.76 -11.52 -2.55
C ILE A 70 9.77 -11.76 -4.06
N ARG A 71 8.93 -12.71 -4.47
CA ARG A 71 8.72 -13.18 -5.84
C ARG A 71 7.28 -12.93 -6.27
N PRO A 72 6.99 -11.75 -6.87
CA PRO A 72 5.63 -11.37 -7.26
C PRO A 72 4.94 -12.37 -8.21
N GLU A 73 5.72 -13.15 -8.97
CA GLU A 73 5.22 -14.20 -9.85
C GLU A 73 4.46 -15.31 -9.11
N TYR A 74 4.65 -15.45 -7.80
CA TYR A 74 3.91 -16.38 -6.95
C TYR A 74 2.88 -15.69 -6.04
N GLY A 75 2.59 -14.42 -6.30
CA GLY A 75 1.66 -13.63 -5.51
C GLY A 75 2.24 -13.09 -4.19
N GLU A 76 3.55 -13.21 -4.00
CA GLU A 76 4.27 -12.62 -2.88
C GLU A 76 4.33 -11.09 -3.02
N ARG A 77 4.28 -10.37 -1.90
CA ARG A 77 4.31 -8.91 -1.90
C ARG A 77 4.78 -8.32 -0.59
N TRP A 78 5.09 -7.03 -0.62
CA TRP A 78 5.36 -6.25 0.58
C TRP A 78 4.07 -5.68 1.16
N PHE A 79 4.03 -5.61 2.48
CA PHE A 79 2.95 -5.03 3.27
C PHE A 79 3.48 -3.90 4.14
N CYS A 80 2.59 -2.96 4.47
CA CYS A 80 2.96 -1.79 5.25
C CYS A 80 2.56 -1.96 6.74
N SER A 81 1.75 -2.99 7.05
CA SER A 81 1.42 -3.38 8.43
C SER A 81 1.26 -4.90 8.57
N GLU A 82 1.49 -5.42 9.77
CA GLU A 82 1.27 -6.85 10.05
C GLU A 82 -0.20 -7.22 9.96
N ALA A 83 -1.11 -6.29 10.27
CA ALA A 83 -2.55 -6.49 10.12
C ALA A 83 -2.93 -6.72 8.65
N GLU A 84 -2.35 -5.93 7.74
CA GLU A 84 -2.52 -6.12 6.30
C GLU A 84 -1.95 -7.47 5.83
N ALA A 85 -0.76 -7.84 6.30
CA ALA A 85 -0.15 -9.14 5.98
C ALA A 85 -1.01 -10.31 6.47
N ARG A 86 -1.53 -10.26 7.70
CA ARG A 86 -2.46 -11.27 8.25
C ARG A 86 -3.79 -11.33 7.50
N SER A 87 -4.30 -10.17 7.07
CA SER A 87 -5.55 -10.12 6.29
C SER A 87 -5.40 -10.70 4.88
N ALA A 88 -4.17 -10.75 4.37
CA ALA A 88 -3.86 -11.30 3.06
C ALA A 88 -3.83 -12.84 3.02
N GLY A 89 -3.93 -13.50 4.17
CA GLY A 89 -3.95 -14.96 4.33
C GLY A 89 -2.69 -15.44 5.01
#